data_AF-A0A093XWY0-F1
#
_entry.id   AF-A0A093XWY0-F1
#
_cell.length_a   1.000
_cell.length_b   1.000
_cell.length_c   1.000
_cell.angle_alpha   90.00
_cell.angle_beta   90.00
_cell.angle_gamma   90.00
#
_symmetry.space_group_name_H-M   'P 1'
#
loop_
_entity.id
_entity.type
_entity.pdbx_description
1 polymer ?
#
loop_
_entity_poly.entity_id
_entity_poly.type
_entity_poly.pdbx_seq_one_letter_code
_entity_poly.pdbx_strand_id
1 'polypeptide(L)'
;MSTISNEIDMPVGPHRNILTEKIAIDCEMMQSSIGQLLGRVSVVNYHGKTIFDTFVCYPESINIINTDKEFSGIGRNDIDPQNGAQPFSEVQATLVELLCNRIVIGHDIGKDMRAISMNLESYLLQLQSVALWVAPIIFNMTFRDTQKYSGYRQYANRAPTRAPVLRICR
;
A
#
# COMPACT_ATOMS: atom_id res chain seq x y z
N MET A 1 28.04 -10.04 22.18
CA MET A 1 27.79 -8.95 21.22
C MET A 1 26.80 -9.48 20.20
N SER A 2 25.51 -9.24 20.42
CA SER A 2 24.46 -9.63 19.47
C SER A 2 24.54 -8.69 18.27
N THR A 3 25.03 -9.18 17.15
CA THR A 3 24.85 -8.55 15.85
C THR A 3 23.36 -8.42 15.60
N ILE A 4 22.84 -7.21 15.81
CA ILE A 4 21.55 -6.79 15.27
C ILE A 4 21.79 -6.71 13.76
N SER A 5 21.58 -7.83 13.06
CA SER A 5 21.34 -7.76 11.64
C SER A 5 20.06 -6.93 11.49
N ASN A 6 20.20 -5.69 11.03
CA ASN A 6 19.10 -4.97 10.42
C ASN A 6 18.66 -5.83 9.23
N GLU A 7 17.73 -6.75 9.46
CA GLU A 7 16.93 -7.34 8.39
C GLU A 7 16.21 -6.15 7.76
N ILE A 8 16.73 -5.70 6.63
CA ILE A 8 15.97 -4.90 5.70
C ILE A 8 14.75 -5.78 5.39
N ASP A 9 13.53 -5.30 5.69
CA ASP A 9 12.28 -5.97 5.32
C ASP A 9 12.24 -6.02 3.80
N MET A 10 12.87 -7.05 3.23
CA MET A 10 12.93 -7.26 1.79
C MET A 10 11.50 -7.49 1.28
N PRO A 11 11.17 -7.03 0.07
CA PRO A 11 9.86 -7.25 -0.51
C PRO A 11 9.52 -8.75 -0.54
N VAL A 12 8.28 -9.08 -0.15
CA VAL A 12 7.76 -10.44 -0.10
C VAL A 12 6.75 -10.65 -1.23
N GLY A 13 6.88 -11.76 -1.95
CA GLY A 13 5.91 -12.18 -2.97
C GLY A 13 6.04 -11.46 -4.32
N PRO A 14 5.02 -11.54 -5.19
CA PRO A 14 3.67 -12.07 -4.94
C PRO A 14 3.60 -13.60 -4.90
N HIS A 15 3.17 -14.16 -3.76
CA HIS A 15 2.94 -15.59 -3.57
C HIS A 15 1.55 -16.02 -4.05
N ARG A 16 1.41 -16.20 -5.36
CA ARG A 16 0.12 -16.55 -6.00
C ARG A 16 -0.45 -17.90 -5.57
N ASN A 17 0.40 -18.83 -5.17
CA ASN A 17 0.03 -20.20 -4.77
C ASN A 17 -0.71 -20.29 -3.42
N ILE A 18 -0.74 -19.22 -2.62
CA ILE A 18 -1.41 -19.18 -1.31
C ILE A 18 -2.63 -18.25 -1.31
N LEU A 19 -3.08 -17.81 -2.48
CA LEU A 19 -4.24 -16.95 -2.64
C LEU A 19 -5.52 -17.64 -2.14
N THR A 20 -6.34 -16.87 -1.44
CA THR A 20 -7.66 -17.28 -0.96
C THR A 20 -8.73 -16.39 -1.56
N GLU A 21 -10.00 -16.81 -1.50
CA GLU A 21 -11.16 -16.01 -1.95
C GLU A 21 -11.24 -14.65 -1.21
N LYS A 22 -10.91 -14.65 0.09
CA LYS A 22 -10.89 -13.49 0.97
C LYS A 22 -9.44 -13.11 1.24
N ILE A 23 -9.10 -11.84 1.07
CA ILE A 23 -7.77 -11.31 1.35
C ILE A 23 -7.91 -10.00 2.10
N ALA A 24 -6.91 -9.66 2.92
CA ALA A 24 -6.84 -8.35 3.56
C ALA A 24 -5.70 -7.54 2.97
N ILE A 25 -5.93 -6.23 2.89
CA ILE A 25 -4.97 -5.24 2.39
C ILE A 25 -4.87 -4.09 3.38
N ASP A 26 -3.66 -3.56 3.51
CA ASP A 26 -3.36 -2.34 4.24
C ASP A 26 -2.29 -1.56 3.46
N CYS A 27 -2.49 -0.25 3.33
CA CYS A 27 -1.55 0.64 2.65
C CYS A 27 -1.05 1.72 3.61
N GLU A 28 0.25 1.96 3.56
CA GLU A 28 0.87 3.11 4.20
C GLU A 28 1.13 4.18 3.13
N MET A 29 0.73 5.42 3.41
CA MET A 29 0.85 6.54 2.47
C MET A 29 1.94 7.52 2.88
N MET A 30 2.42 8.29 1.90
CA MET A 30 3.40 9.37 2.07
C MET A 30 2.92 10.66 1.39
N GLN A 31 3.42 11.80 1.85
CA GLN A 31 3.15 13.09 1.24
C GLN A 31 4.17 13.42 0.15
N SER A 32 3.69 13.82 -1.02
CA SER A 32 4.51 14.23 -2.17
C SER A 32 4.09 15.59 -2.74
N SER A 33 4.83 16.06 -3.75
CA SER A 33 4.51 17.27 -4.53
C SER A 33 3.21 17.17 -5.33
N ILE A 34 2.68 15.96 -5.56
CA ILE A 34 1.43 15.74 -6.30
C ILE A 34 0.27 15.25 -5.42
N GLY A 35 0.46 15.24 -4.09
CA GLY A 35 -0.53 14.76 -3.12
C GLY A 35 -0.05 13.52 -2.36
N GLN A 36 -0.99 12.78 -1.76
CA GLN A 36 -0.67 11.53 -1.07
C GLN A 36 -0.41 10.41 -2.06
N LEU A 37 0.67 9.66 -1.81
CA LEU A 37 1.12 8.54 -2.61
C LEU A 37 1.18 7.26 -1.77
N LEU A 38 1.09 6.11 -2.44
CA LEU A 38 1.28 4.81 -1.82
C LEU A 38 2.78 4.63 -1.50
N GLY A 39 3.13 4.34 -0.25
CA GLY A 39 4.52 4.11 0.15
C GLY A 39 4.85 2.66 0.50
N ARG A 40 3.90 1.94 1.11
CA ARG A 40 3.97 0.49 1.31
C ARG A 40 2.60 -0.11 1.10
N VAL A 41 2.55 -1.33 0.59
CA VAL A 41 1.34 -2.13 0.57
C VAL A 41 1.62 -3.52 1.12
N SER A 42 0.73 -4.02 1.96
CA SER A 42 0.77 -5.38 2.47
C SER A 42 -0.55 -6.08 2.19
N VAL A 43 -0.47 -7.29 1.65
CA VAL A 43 -1.59 -8.15 1.28
C VAL A 43 -1.41 -9.50 1.96
N VAL A 44 -2.41 -9.94 2.71
CA VAL A 44 -2.40 -11.23 3.41
C VAL A 44 -3.61 -12.07 3.00
N ASN A 45 -3.43 -13.38 3.00
CA ASN A 45 -4.53 -14.31 2.74
C ASN A 45 -5.43 -14.47 3.98
N TYR A 46 -6.52 -15.23 3.84
CA TYR A 46 -7.48 -15.47 4.93
C TYR A 46 -6.87 -16.11 6.18
N HIS A 47 -5.73 -16.80 6.02
CA HIS A 47 -4.99 -17.44 7.12
C HIS A 47 -3.92 -16.53 7.72
N GLY A 48 -3.85 -15.26 7.33
CA GLY A 48 -2.85 -14.31 7.80
C GLY A 48 -1.45 -14.51 7.20
N LYS A 49 -1.31 -15.32 6.15
CA LYS A 49 -0.03 -15.48 5.45
C LYS A 49 0.16 -14.34 4.45
N THR A 50 1.34 -13.71 4.46
CA THR A 50 1.72 -12.64 3.53
C THR A 50 1.76 -13.15 2.09
N ILE A 51 0.92 -12.57 1.24
CA ILE A 51 0.89 -12.80 -0.21
C ILE A 51 1.88 -11.85 -0.88
N PHE A 52 1.81 -10.56 -0.53
CA PHE A 52 2.57 -9.51 -1.18
C PHE A 52 2.83 -8.40 -0.16
N ASP A 53 4.08 -8.00 0.02
CA ASP A 53 4.44 -6.91 0.90
C ASP A 53 5.64 -6.17 0.29
N THR A 54 5.47 -4.91 -0.05
CA THR A 54 6.52 -4.14 -0.72
C THR A 54 6.42 -2.66 -0.42
N PHE A 55 7.58 -2.02 -0.37
CA PHE A 55 7.68 -0.58 -0.52
C PHE A 55 7.55 -0.17 -1.98
N VAL A 56 7.14 1.08 -2.19
CA VAL A 56 6.84 1.64 -3.49
C VAL A 56 7.76 2.81 -3.79
N CYS A 57 8.35 2.82 -4.99
CA CYS A 57 9.15 3.91 -5.50
C CYS A 57 8.47 4.61 -6.69
N TYR A 58 8.89 5.87 -6.91
CA TYR A 58 8.35 6.77 -7.93
C TYR A 58 9.49 7.40 -8.74
N PRO A 59 9.21 7.89 -9.97
CA PRO A 59 10.19 8.63 -10.77
C PRO A 59 10.75 9.85 -10.02
N GLU A 60 12.01 10.21 -10.29
CA GLU A 60 12.71 11.34 -9.66
C GLU A 60 11.97 12.69 -9.80
N SER A 61 11.15 12.85 -10.83
CA SER A 61 10.33 14.06 -11.04
C SER A 61 9.27 14.27 -9.95
N ILE A 62 8.97 13.25 -9.15
CA ILE A 62 8.00 13.30 -8.06
C ILE A 62 8.76 13.47 -6.75
N ASN A 63 8.64 14.65 -6.16
CA ASN A 63 9.33 14.95 -4.91
C ASN A 63 8.54 14.42 -3.71
N ILE A 64 9.14 13.52 -2.93
CA ILE A 64 8.57 13.02 -1.68
C ILE A 64 8.89 14.03 -0.57
N ILE A 65 7.86 14.72 -0.09
CA ILE A 65 7.97 15.82 0.87
C ILE A 65 8.18 15.27 2.28
N ASN A 66 7.37 14.31 2.68
CA ASN A 66 7.40 13.73 4.00
C ASN A 66 6.93 12.28 3.96
N THR A 67 7.66 11.41 4.64
CA THR A 67 7.26 10.01 4.82
C THR A 67 6.48 9.79 6.10
N ASP A 68 6.25 10.81 6.95
CA ASP A 68 5.55 10.72 8.25
C ASP A 68 5.94 9.45 9.03
N LYS A 69 7.26 9.20 9.12
CA LYS A 69 7.83 7.93 9.63
C LYS A 69 7.27 7.52 11.01
N GLU A 70 6.88 8.48 11.84
CA GLU A 70 6.27 8.23 13.15
C GLU A 70 4.87 7.57 13.05
N PHE A 71 4.15 7.82 11.97
CA PHE A 71 2.80 7.33 11.72
C PHE A 71 2.78 6.19 10.71
N SER A 72 3.50 6.32 9.58
CA SER A 72 3.50 5.35 8.48
C SER A 72 4.53 4.22 8.64
N GLY A 73 5.54 4.44 9.49
CA GLY A 73 6.71 3.56 9.58
C GLY A 73 7.65 3.61 8.37
N ILE A 74 7.36 4.42 7.33
CA ILE A 74 8.17 4.50 6.10
C ILE A 74 9.33 5.50 6.27
N GLY A 75 10.55 5.03 6.04
CA GLY A 75 11.76 5.83 5.90
C GLY A 75 12.13 6.08 4.44
N ARG A 76 12.96 7.11 4.21
CA ARG A 76 13.48 7.44 2.87
C ARG A 76 14.23 6.29 2.20
N ASN A 77 14.94 5.47 2.98
CA ASN A 77 15.67 4.32 2.45
C ASN A 77 14.73 3.20 2.02
N ASP A 78 13.56 3.07 2.64
CA ASP A 78 12.63 1.97 2.35
C ASP A 78 12.03 2.11 0.95
N ILE A 79 11.94 3.34 0.44
CA ILE A 79 11.42 3.66 -0.91
C ILE A 79 12.53 3.75 -1.97
N ASP A 80 13.75 3.38 -1.62
CA ASP A 80 14.88 3.30 -2.55
C ASP A 80 14.79 1.98 -3.35
N PRO A 81 14.79 2.01 -4.70
CA PRO A 81 14.84 0.81 -5.52
C PRO A 81 16.01 -0.14 -5.17
N GLN A 82 17.15 0.40 -4.71
CA GLN A 82 18.31 -0.40 -4.30
C GLN A 82 18.04 -1.22 -3.03
N ASN A 83 17.08 -0.79 -2.22
CA ASN A 83 16.62 -1.52 -1.02
C ASN A 83 15.38 -2.39 -1.29
N GLY A 84 15.00 -2.55 -2.57
CA GLY A 84 13.91 -3.44 -2.98
C GLY A 84 12.56 -2.75 -3.18
N ALA A 85 12.48 -1.42 -3.10
CA ALA A 85 11.25 -0.69 -3.43
C ALA A 85 10.87 -0.90 -4.90
N GLN A 86 9.62 -1.27 -5.15
CA GLN A 86 9.14 -1.58 -6.50
C GLN A 86 8.47 -0.36 -7.15
N PRO A 87 8.62 -0.17 -8.48
CA PRO A 87 7.94 0.92 -9.18
C PRO A 87 6.43 0.86 -9.02
N PHE A 88 5.80 2.01 -8.75
CA PHE A 88 4.34 2.08 -8.53
C PHE A 88 3.52 1.39 -9.62
N SER A 89 3.91 1.49 -10.89
CA SER A 89 3.22 0.83 -12.01
C SER A 89 3.22 -0.71 -11.90
N GLU A 90 4.35 -1.30 -11.49
CA GLU A 90 4.49 -2.75 -11.31
C GLU A 90 3.70 -3.24 -10.08
N VAL A 91 3.76 -2.46 -9.00
CA VAL A 91 2.97 -2.70 -7.78
C VAL A 91 1.48 -2.63 -8.10
N GLN A 92 1.03 -1.59 -8.83
CA GLN A 92 -0.36 -1.41 -9.24
C GLN A 92 -0.84 -2.58 -10.10
N ALA A 93 -0.06 -3.00 -11.11
CA ALA A 93 -0.40 -4.15 -11.94
C ALA A 93 -0.52 -5.44 -11.14
N THR A 94 0.41 -5.68 -10.20
CA THR A 94 0.37 -6.82 -9.28
C THR A 94 -0.88 -6.77 -8.40
N LEU A 95 -1.20 -5.61 -7.82
CA LEU A 95 -2.41 -5.44 -7.00
C LEU A 95 -3.68 -5.68 -7.81
N VAL A 96 -3.79 -5.20 -9.05
CA VAL A 96 -4.93 -5.52 -9.93
C VAL A 96 -5.14 -7.02 -10.02
N GLU A 97 -4.07 -7.77 -10.29
CA GLU A 97 -4.13 -9.24 -10.42
C GLU A 97 -4.53 -9.93 -9.11
N LEU A 98 -3.91 -9.52 -7.99
CA LEU A 98 -4.16 -10.11 -6.68
C LEU A 98 -5.56 -9.80 -6.17
N LEU A 99 -6.09 -8.61 -6.45
CA LEU A 99 -7.34 -8.13 -5.88
C LEU A 99 -8.59 -8.47 -6.72
N CYS A 100 -8.42 -8.65 -8.04
CA CYS A 100 -9.51 -8.95 -8.96
C CYS A 100 -10.25 -10.25 -8.59
N ASN A 101 -11.58 -10.24 -8.71
CA ASN A 101 -12.47 -11.37 -8.40
C ASN A 101 -12.35 -11.92 -6.97
N ARG A 102 -11.87 -11.10 -6.02
CA ARG A 102 -11.76 -11.48 -4.61
C ARG A 102 -12.55 -10.54 -3.70
N ILE A 103 -12.79 -11.02 -2.49
CA ILE A 103 -13.33 -10.22 -1.40
C ILE A 103 -12.15 -9.57 -0.68
N VAL A 104 -12.05 -8.25 -0.80
CA VAL A 104 -10.96 -7.48 -0.22
C VAL A 104 -11.41 -6.82 1.06
N ILE A 105 -10.70 -7.12 2.14
CA ILE A 105 -10.99 -6.69 3.50
C ILE A 105 -9.96 -5.63 3.89
N GLY A 106 -10.40 -4.56 4.54
CA GLY A 106 -9.51 -3.52 5.06
C GLY A 106 -10.22 -2.65 6.09
N HIS A 107 -9.51 -1.68 6.65
CA HIS A 107 -10.06 -0.70 7.57
C HIS A 107 -10.04 0.68 6.92
N ASP A 108 -11.20 1.31 6.72
CA ASP A 108 -11.30 2.57 5.95
C ASP A 108 -10.70 2.42 4.53
N ILE A 109 -10.98 1.26 3.92
CA ILE A 109 -10.41 0.78 2.65
C ILE A 109 -10.55 1.75 1.47
N GLY A 110 -11.44 2.74 1.59
CA GLY A 110 -11.59 3.80 0.61
C GLY A 110 -10.33 4.64 0.44
N LYS A 111 -9.51 4.81 1.48
CA LYS A 111 -8.21 5.51 1.39
C LYS A 111 -7.21 4.69 0.58
N ASP A 112 -7.07 3.41 0.91
CA ASP A 112 -6.20 2.47 0.21
C ASP A 112 -6.53 2.41 -1.28
N MET A 113 -7.82 2.24 -1.61
CA MET A 113 -8.24 2.13 -3.01
C MET A 113 -8.01 3.41 -3.81
N ARG A 114 -8.09 4.60 -3.19
CA ARG A 114 -7.73 5.85 -3.87
C ARG A 114 -6.24 5.91 -4.19
N ALA A 115 -5.38 5.48 -3.26
CA ALA A 115 -3.94 5.44 -3.48
C ALA A 115 -3.56 4.42 -4.57
N ILE A 116 -4.18 3.23 -4.54
CA ILE A 116 -3.93 2.16 -5.53
C ILE A 116 -4.46 2.53 -6.92
N SER A 117 -5.61 3.20 -7.01
CA SER A 117 -6.24 3.57 -8.30
C SER A 117 -5.68 4.85 -8.92
N MET A 118 -4.63 5.43 -8.33
CA MET A 118 -4.02 6.66 -8.83
C MET A 118 -3.47 6.46 -10.25
N ASN A 119 -3.80 7.39 -11.15
CA ASN A 119 -3.25 7.41 -12.51
C ASN A 119 -1.97 8.23 -12.56
N LEU A 120 -0.83 7.57 -12.31
CA LEU A 120 0.48 8.22 -12.22
C LEU A 120 0.85 8.97 -13.51
N GLU A 121 0.54 8.39 -14.67
CA GLU A 121 0.86 8.97 -15.98
C GLU A 121 0.17 10.32 -16.20
N SER A 122 -1.10 10.44 -15.81
CA SER A 122 -1.84 11.71 -15.90
C SER A 122 -1.19 12.81 -15.06
N TYR A 123 -0.69 12.48 -13.86
CA TYR A 123 0.01 13.43 -13.01
C TYR A 123 1.34 13.87 -13.60
N LEU A 124 2.12 12.93 -14.16
CA LEU A 124 3.39 13.26 -14.81
C LEU A 124 3.19 14.16 -16.04
N LEU A 125 2.15 13.92 -16.83
CA LEU A 125 1.82 14.75 -17.99
C LEU A 125 1.33 16.15 -17.58
N GLN A 126 0.59 16.27 -16.48
CA GLN A 126 0.21 17.58 -15.92
C GLN A 126 1.43 18.39 -15.46
N LEU A 127 2.44 17.75 -14.86
CA LEU A 127 3.71 18.42 -14.53
C LEU A 127 4.43 18.92 -15.78
N GLN A 128 4.20 18.29 -16.93
CA GLN A 128 4.75 18.68 -18.22
C GLN A 128 3.86 19.67 -19.00
N SER A 129 2.77 20.18 -18.39
CA SER A 129 1.78 21.07 -19.04
C SER A 129 1.06 20.46 -20.25
N VAL A 130 0.89 19.13 -20.27
CA VAL A 130 0.16 18.42 -21.33
C VAL A 130 -1.19 17.96 -20.77
N ALA A 131 -2.30 18.44 -21.34
CA ALA A 131 -3.64 18.07 -20.90
C ALA A 131 -4.14 16.82 -21.66
N LEU A 132 -4.21 15.67 -20.97
CA LEU A 132 -4.85 14.45 -21.46
C LEU A 132 -5.82 13.92 -20.40
N TRP A 133 -7.02 13.54 -20.84
CA TRP A 133 -8.01 12.85 -20.00
C TRP A 133 -7.76 11.34 -20.09
N VAL A 134 -7.11 10.77 -19.07
CA VAL A 134 -6.98 9.32 -18.97
C VAL A 134 -8.10 8.80 -18.08
N ALA A 135 -8.83 7.77 -18.56
CA ALA A 135 -9.91 7.18 -17.80
C ALA A 135 -9.38 6.57 -16.47
N PRO A 136 -10.13 6.71 -15.35
CA PRO A 136 -9.76 6.05 -14.10
C PRO A 136 -9.76 4.52 -14.31
N ILE A 137 -8.78 3.83 -13.73
CA ILE A 137 -8.74 2.37 -13.72
C ILE A 137 -9.91 1.89 -12.86
N ILE A 138 -10.85 1.18 -13.47
CA ILE A 138 -12.00 0.60 -12.76
C ILE A 138 -11.65 -0.81 -12.33
N PHE A 139 -11.63 -1.03 -11.02
CA PHE A 139 -11.44 -2.35 -10.45
C PHE A 139 -12.79 -3.05 -10.23
N ASN A 140 -13.00 -4.22 -10.83
CA ASN A 140 -14.16 -5.06 -10.54
C ASN A 140 -13.89 -5.90 -9.29
N MET A 141 -14.21 -5.34 -8.12
CA MET A 141 -13.84 -5.90 -6.82
C MET A 141 -14.97 -5.78 -5.79
N THR A 142 -15.04 -6.74 -4.86
CA THR A 142 -15.96 -6.67 -3.72
C THR A 142 -15.21 -6.29 -2.46
N PHE A 143 -15.56 -5.15 -1.86
CA PHE A 143 -14.94 -4.66 -0.63
C PHE A 143 -15.73 -5.03 0.63
N ARG A 144 -15.01 -5.24 1.74
CA ARG A 144 -15.54 -5.34 3.09
C ARG A 144 -14.76 -4.39 4.00
N ASP A 145 -15.37 -3.26 4.29
CA ASP A 145 -14.80 -2.23 5.17
C ASP A 145 -15.16 -2.51 6.62
N THR A 146 -14.15 -2.87 7.41
CA THR A 146 -14.32 -3.18 8.84
C THR A 146 -14.75 -1.96 9.66
N GLN A 147 -14.45 -0.73 9.22
CA GLN A 147 -14.86 0.49 9.94
C GLN A 147 -16.38 0.69 9.91
N LYS A 148 -17.02 0.32 8.80
CA LYS A 148 -18.47 0.49 8.58
C LYS A 148 -19.30 -0.60 9.25
N TYR A 149 -18.68 -1.73 9.59
CA TYR A 149 -19.36 -2.79 10.31
C TYR A 149 -19.41 -2.49 11.81
N SER A 150 -20.60 -2.25 12.34
CA SER A 150 -20.83 -1.82 13.73
C SER A 150 -20.20 -2.76 14.77
N GLY A 151 -20.14 -4.06 14.50
CA GLY A 151 -19.51 -5.05 15.39
C GLY A 151 -17.99 -4.94 15.51
N TYR A 152 -17.32 -4.26 14.57
CA TYR A 152 -15.88 -4.01 14.60
C TYR A 152 -15.51 -2.60 15.07
N ARG A 153 -16.49 -1.70 15.29
CA ARG A 153 -16.23 -0.35 15.84
C ARG A 153 -15.51 -0.37 17.19
N GLN A 154 -15.68 -1.44 17.97
CA GLN A 154 -14.98 -1.62 19.24
C GLN A 154 -13.46 -1.73 19.09
N TYR A 155 -12.97 -2.07 17.90
CA TYR A 155 -11.55 -2.16 17.57
C TYR A 155 -11.04 -0.92 16.80
N ALA A 156 -11.91 0.05 16.47
CA ALA A 156 -11.50 1.30 15.85
C ALA A 156 -10.86 2.20 16.91
N ASN A 157 -9.61 2.62 16.67
CA ASN A 157 -8.79 3.36 17.62
C ASN A 157 -9.51 4.62 18.19
N ARG A 158 -9.68 4.68 19.51
CA ARG A 158 -9.84 5.95 20.25
C ARG A 158 -8.42 6.44 20.57
N ALA A 159 -7.98 7.53 19.96
CA ALA A 159 -6.62 8.10 20.10
C ALA A 159 -6.18 8.36 21.57
N PRO A 160 -4.89 8.64 21.87
CA PRO A 160 -3.66 8.52 21.06
C PRO A 160 -2.74 7.46 21.69
N THR A 161 -2.74 6.26 21.13
CA THR A 161 -1.70 5.27 21.42
C THR A 161 -1.22 4.74 20.09
N ARG A 162 0.11 4.69 19.93
CA ARG A 162 0.83 4.22 18.74
C ARG A 162 0.04 3.10 18.08
N ALA A 163 -0.56 3.39 16.93
CA ALA A 163 -1.31 2.39 16.19
C ALA A 163 -0.38 1.19 15.98
N PRO A 164 -0.82 -0.04 16.31
CA PRO A 164 0.00 -1.20 16.06
C PRO A 164 0.11 -1.31 14.53
N VAL A 165 1.28 -0.95 14.01
CA VAL A 165 1.75 -1.34 12.68
C VAL A 165 1.51 -2.85 12.57
N LEU A 166 1.02 -3.31 11.42
CA LEU A 166 1.00 -4.72 11.03
C LEU A 166 2.43 -5.26 11.07
N ARG A 167 2.94 -5.57 12.27
CA ARG A 167 4.13 -6.36 12.46
C ARG A 167 3.69 -7.80 12.28
N ILE A 168 4.03 -8.34 11.12
CA ILE A 168 3.98 -9.76 10.83
C ILE A 168 4.67 -10.47 12.02
N CYS A 169 3.90 -11.21 12.80
CA CYS A 169 4.42 -11.97 13.93
C CYS A 169 5.44 -13.00 13.41
N ARG A 170 6.66 -12.97 13.95
CA ARG A 170 7.61 -14.09 13.88
C ARG A 170 7.12 -15.26 14.72
#